data_AF-A0A2E0FG45-F1
#
_entry.id   AF-A0A2E0FG45-F1
#
_cell.length_a   1.000
_cell.length_b   1.000
_cell.length_c   1.000
_cell.angle_alpha   90.00
_cell.angle_beta   90.00
_cell.angle_gamma   90.00
#
_symmetry.space_group_name_H-M   'P 1'
#
loop_
_entity.id
_entity.type
_entity.pdbx_description
1 polymer ?
#
loop_
_entity_poly.entity_id
_entity_poly.type
_entity_poly.pdbx_seq_one_letter_code
_entity_poly.pdbx_strand_id
1 'polypeptide(L)'
;MKKIQTSCKGCCFIEKQGDSQVGCSLGRHSLLGVESLQDDGSFMLDRFCNTYRPEEWAKSLSVKKSLDPEATVLDEVFPRIGFFVNFDTDPEDTGEYGDDVIVCEEMLAKTLESIANIDGTPSYVIVINDRVEHNQFIWEQFFRLFGDKVKDTKYHIVQIETKPEKVEQLVDESFKHAENGWIYTINSGDTVDPKILQKIQNYVNIKMEKLTLVKPDGDVFSSMLFPAFLFKFLNGNRNKIFQDTTSTEGSFLEKMEEADKRSPSKTVVTWEEFNAS
;
A
#
# COMPACT_ATOMS: atom_id res chain seq x y z
N MET A 1 -25.54 -9.00 0.94
CA MET A 1 -24.47 -8.21 1.57
C MET A 1 -24.96 -6.77 1.72
N LYS A 2 -24.75 -6.12 2.88
CA LYS A 2 -24.98 -4.67 3.01
C LYS A 2 -23.86 -3.95 2.28
N LYS A 3 -24.21 -3.08 1.32
CA LYS A 3 -23.27 -2.21 0.61
C LYS A 3 -22.74 -1.15 1.60
N ILE A 4 -21.42 -0.94 1.65
CA ILE A 4 -20.85 0.13 2.48
C ILE A 4 -21.06 1.44 1.73
N GLN A 5 -21.85 2.33 2.33
CA GLN A 5 -22.20 3.64 1.79
C GLN A 5 -21.71 4.74 2.73
N THR A 6 -21.70 5.98 2.24
CA THR A 6 -21.42 7.15 3.07
C THR A 6 -22.51 8.19 2.88
N SER A 7 -23.15 8.58 3.98
CA SER A 7 -23.99 9.77 3.99
C SER A 7 -23.12 11.01 4.08
N CYS A 8 -23.33 11.96 3.18
CA CYS A 8 -22.64 13.25 3.23
C CYS A 8 -23.15 14.15 4.37
N LYS A 9 -24.27 13.83 5.02
CA LYS A 9 -24.88 14.64 6.07
C LYS A 9 -23.86 15.08 7.14
N GLY A 10 -23.81 16.38 7.39
CA GLY A 10 -22.94 16.97 8.41
C GLY A 10 -21.45 17.04 8.03
N CYS A 11 -21.08 16.66 6.81
CA CYS A 11 -19.72 16.82 6.32
C CYS A 11 -19.41 18.31 6.08
N CYS A 12 -18.24 18.77 6.55
CA CYS A 12 -17.82 20.17 6.41
C CYS A 12 -17.47 20.56 4.97
N PHE A 13 -17.31 19.59 4.07
CA PHE A 13 -16.96 19.82 2.66
C PHE A 13 -18.19 19.92 1.74
N ILE A 14 -19.43 19.86 2.27
CA ILE A 14 -20.65 19.93 1.46
C ILE A 14 -20.80 21.32 0.83
N GLU A 15 -21.14 21.34 -0.45
CA GLU A 15 -21.59 22.56 -1.14
C GLU A 15 -23.11 22.46 -1.36
N LYS A 16 -23.87 23.47 -0.92
CA LYS A 16 -25.33 23.52 -1.01
C LYS A 16 -25.81 24.70 -1.86
N GLN A 17 -26.93 24.49 -2.54
CA GLN A 17 -27.74 25.55 -3.14
C GLN A 17 -29.16 25.47 -2.56
N GLY A 18 -29.51 26.43 -1.69
CA GLY A 18 -30.69 26.30 -0.84
C GLY A 18 -30.50 25.15 0.17
N ASP A 19 -31.50 24.28 0.30
CA ASP A 19 -31.45 23.15 1.24
C ASP A 19 -30.77 21.89 0.67
N SER A 20 -30.58 21.85 -0.66
CA SER A 20 -30.04 20.69 -1.36
C SER A 20 -28.53 20.80 -1.58
N GLN A 21 -27.84 19.69 -1.34
CA GLN A 21 -26.46 19.50 -1.74
C GLN A 21 -26.36 19.48 -3.27
N VAL A 22 -25.42 20.25 -3.79
CA VAL A 22 -25.08 20.30 -5.22
C VAL A 22 -23.68 19.77 -5.49
N GLY A 23 -22.83 19.70 -4.47
CA GLY A 23 -21.45 19.32 -4.64
C GLY A 23 -20.71 19.03 -3.34
N CYS A 24 -19.39 18.96 -3.46
CA CYS A 24 -18.44 18.85 -2.37
C CYS A 24 -17.11 19.41 -2.86
N SER A 25 -16.43 20.21 -2.03
CA SER A 25 -15.20 20.91 -2.43
C SER A 25 -14.06 19.97 -2.84
N LEU A 26 -14.11 18.70 -2.40
CA LEU A 26 -13.19 17.64 -2.80
C LEU A 26 -13.65 16.84 -4.04
N GLY A 27 -14.76 17.20 -4.67
CA GLY A 27 -15.28 16.52 -5.88
C GLY A 27 -15.70 15.06 -5.67
N ARG A 28 -15.83 14.59 -4.42
CA ARG A 28 -16.03 13.16 -4.12
C ARG A 28 -17.33 12.57 -4.65
N HIS A 29 -18.38 13.39 -4.70
CA HIS A 29 -19.71 12.95 -5.11
C HIS A 29 -19.72 12.45 -6.56
N SER A 30 -18.97 13.08 -7.47
CA SER A 30 -18.88 12.65 -8.87
C SER A 30 -18.00 11.41 -9.03
N LEU A 31 -16.90 11.31 -8.28
CA LEU A 31 -15.95 10.20 -8.37
C LEU A 31 -16.44 8.91 -7.70
N LEU A 32 -17.22 9.03 -6.62
CA LEU A 32 -17.73 7.88 -5.86
C LEU A 32 -19.09 7.40 -6.32
N GLY A 33 -19.83 8.22 -7.08
CA GLY A 33 -21.22 7.97 -7.45
C GLY A 33 -22.20 8.40 -6.35
N VAL A 34 -23.33 8.98 -6.77
CA VAL A 34 -24.44 9.34 -5.88
C VAL A 34 -25.56 8.33 -6.07
N GLU A 35 -25.86 7.58 -5.02
CA GLU A 35 -26.92 6.58 -5.04
C GLU A 35 -28.30 7.22 -4.91
N SER A 36 -28.42 8.20 -4.01
CA SER A 36 -29.68 8.91 -3.76
C SER A 36 -29.47 10.26 -3.08
N LEU A 37 -30.48 11.12 -3.19
CA LEU A 37 -30.62 12.33 -2.38
C LEU A 37 -31.48 11.99 -1.16
N GLN A 38 -31.00 12.32 0.04
CA GLN A 38 -31.73 12.12 1.29
C GLN A 38 -32.76 13.22 1.52
N ASP A 39 -33.72 12.98 2.43
CA ASP A 39 -34.78 13.94 2.77
C ASP A 39 -34.24 15.29 3.29
N ASP A 40 -33.03 15.32 3.83
CA ASP A 40 -32.35 16.52 4.29
C ASP A 40 -31.52 17.23 3.20
N GLY A 41 -31.69 16.80 1.95
CA GLY A 41 -31.00 17.33 0.79
C GLY A 41 -29.54 16.89 0.66
N SER A 42 -29.03 16.00 1.53
CA SER A 42 -27.64 15.50 1.41
C SER A 42 -27.52 14.29 0.49
N PHE A 43 -26.35 14.09 -0.13
CA PHE A 43 -26.08 12.91 -0.94
C PHE A 43 -25.84 11.66 -0.08
N MET A 44 -26.33 10.51 -0.55
CA MET A 44 -25.84 9.19 -0.19
C MET A 44 -24.92 8.69 -1.28
N LEU A 45 -23.65 8.43 -0.96
CA LEU A 45 -22.66 7.96 -1.92
C LEU A 45 -22.71 6.45 -2.09
N ASP A 46 -22.51 5.98 -3.32
CA ASP A 46 -22.42 4.56 -3.68
C ASP A 46 -21.24 3.84 -3.02
N ARG A 47 -20.19 4.59 -2.68
CA ARG A 47 -18.93 4.09 -2.14
C ARG A 47 -18.54 4.85 -0.88
N PHE A 48 -17.68 4.21 -0.08
CA PHE A 48 -17.10 4.83 1.10
C PHE A 48 -16.26 6.06 0.74
N CYS A 49 -16.47 7.15 1.49
CA CYS A 49 -15.65 8.36 1.40
C CYS A 49 -14.69 8.45 2.59
N ASN A 50 -13.38 8.32 2.36
CA ASN A 50 -12.35 8.39 3.39
C ASN A 50 -12.06 9.81 3.91
N THR A 51 -12.56 10.84 3.22
CA THR A 51 -12.39 12.25 3.58
C THR A 51 -13.63 12.87 4.22
N TYR A 52 -14.64 12.08 4.60
CA TYR A 52 -15.76 12.60 5.41
C TYR A 52 -15.22 13.17 6.73
N ARG A 53 -15.61 14.40 7.07
CA ARG A 53 -15.27 15.06 8.33
C ARG A 53 -16.45 15.87 8.83
N PRO A 54 -16.85 15.75 10.11
CA PRO A 54 -17.89 16.60 10.68
C PRO A 54 -17.40 18.04 10.87
N GLU A 55 -18.30 19.00 11.01
CA GLU A 55 -17.94 20.40 11.30
C GLU A 55 -17.02 20.57 12.52
N GLU A 56 -17.17 19.72 13.54
CA GLU A 56 -16.33 19.75 14.74
C GLU A 56 -14.85 19.43 14.43
N TRP A 57 -14.58 18.61 13.41
CA TRP A 57 -13.20 18.39 12.96
C TRP A 57 -12.60 19.69 12.43
N ALA A 58 -13.34 20.44 11.60
CA ALA A 58 -12.87 21.71 11.05
C ALA A 58 -12.59 22.75 12.16
N LYS A 59 -13.42 22.78 13.20
CA LYS A 59 -13.23 23.65 14.39
C LYS A 59 -12.02 23.25 15.24
N SER A 60 -11.61 21.98 15.19
CA SER A 60 -10.46 21.46 15.95
C SER A 60 -9.11 21.72 15.28
N LEU A 61 -9.10 22.16 14.02
CA LEU A 61 -7.87 22.42 13.28
C LEU A 61 -7.10 23.62 13.84
N SER A 62 -5.78 23.49 13.87
CA SER A 62 -4.89 24.63 14.12
C SER A 62 -5.09 25.72 13.05
N VAL A 63 -4.78 26.98 13.37
CA VAL A 63 -4.93 28.12 12.44
C VAL A 63 -4.27 27.87 11.08
N LYS A 64 -3.08 27.25 11.05
CA LYS A 64 -2.40 26.92 9.78
C LYS A 64 -3.18 25.90 8.94
N LYS A 65 -3.72 24.85 9.58
CA LYS A 65 -4.49 23.78 8.91
C LYS A 65 -5.88 24.26 8.47
N SER A 66 -6.50 25.17 9.22
CA SER A 66 -7.82 25.70 8.87
C SER A 66 -7.82 26.62 7.65
N LEU A 67 -6.65 27.09 7.18
CA LEU A 67 -6.55 27.90 5.96
C LEU A 67 -6.79 27.07 4.69
N ASP A 68 -6.51 25.77 4.74
CA ASP A 68 -6.73 24.83 3.64
C ASP A 68 -7.16 23.45 4.20
N PRO A 69 -8.43 23.33 4.60
CA PRO A 69 -8.97 22.09 5.15
C PRO A 69 -8.92 20.93 4.14
N GLU A 70 -9.04 21.22 2.84
CA GLU A 70 -8.94 20.25 1.76
C GLU A 70 -7.53 19.64 1.68
N ALA A 71 -6.49 20.47 1.63
CA ALA A 71 -5.11 19.96 1.66
C ALA A 71 -4.83 19.21 2.96
N THR A 72 -5.37 19.69 4.09
CA THR A 72 -5.21 19.04 5.40
C THR A 72 -5.81 17.64 5.42
N VAL A 73 -7.04 17.45 4.94
CA VAL A 73 -7.65 16.11 4.95
C VAL A 73 -7.00 15.17 3.93
N LEU A 74 -6.49 15.70 2.82
CA LEU A 74 -5.74 14.93 1.82
C LEU A 74 -4.37 14.47 2.34
N ASP A 75 -3.73 15.28 3.17
CA ASP A 75 -2.51 14.92 3.91
C ASP A 75 -2.78 13.84 4.97
N GLU A 76 -3.90 13.95 5.70
CA GLU A 76 -4.31 12.93 6.70
C GLU A 76 -4.55 11.54 6.09
N VAL A 77 -5.04 11.48 4.85
CA VAL A 77 -5.29 10.21 4.14
C VAL A 77 -4.15 9.80 3.22
N PHE A 78 -3.04 10.55 3.22
CA PHE A 78 -1.89 10.27 2.36
C PHE A 78 -1.38 8.84 2.63
N PRO A 79 -1.07 8.06 1.57
CA PRO A 79 -0.71 6.67 1.73
C PRO A 79 0.57 6.51 2.54
N ARG A 80 0.59 5.47 3.35
CA ARG A 80 1.78 4.93 3.99
C ARG A 80 2.21 3.68 3.25
N ILE A 81 3.50 3.46 3.10
CA ILE A 81 4.06 2.29 2.42
C ILE A 81 5.15 1.67 3.28
N GLY A 82 5.20 0.34 3.31
CA GLY A 82 6.33 -0.42 3.81
C GLY A 82 6.88 -1.36 2.75
N PHE A 83 8.16 -1.69 2.88
CA PHE A 83 8.89 -2.47 1.90
C PHE A 83 9.29 -3.82 2.47
N PHE A 84 9.03 -4.90 1.72
CA PHE A 84 9.62 -6.21 1.95
C PHE A 84 10.68 -6.44 0.88
N VAL A 85 11.93 -6.53 1.29
CA VAL A 85 13.09 -6.73 0.43
C VAL A 85 13.53 -8.18 0.55
N ASN A 86 13.35 -8.98 -0.49
CA ASN A 86 13.93 -10.30 -0.57
C ASN A 86 15.41 -10.14 -0.92
N PHE A 87 16.30 -10.48 0.02
CA PHE A 87 17.73 -10.41 -0.20
C PHE A 87 18.22 -11.72 -0.80
N ASP A 88 18.58 -11.68 -2.07
CA ASP A 88 19.13 -12.84 -2.75
C ASP A 88 20.64 -12.95 -2.50
N THR A 89 21.02 -13.97 -1.74
CA THR A 89 22.41 -14.25 -1.36
C THR A 89 23.07 -15.31 -2.24
N ASP A 90 22.38 -15.83 -3.26
CA ASP A 90 22.91 -16.85 -4.17
C ASP A 90 23.04 -16.27 -5.60
N PRO A 91 24.23 -15.75 -5.97
CA PRO A 91 24.43 -15.14 -7.27
C PRO A 91 24.58 -16.14 -8.42
N GLU A 92 24.49 -17.47 -8.20
CA GLU A 92 24.53 -18.48 -9.27
C GLU A 92 23.46 -18.24 -10.35
N ASP A 93 22.36 -17.55 -10.02
CA ASP A 93 21.31 -17.12 -10.97
C ASP A 93 21.61 -15.79 -11.70
N THR A 94 22.68 -15.06 -11.32
CA THR A 94 23.02 -13.74 -11.89
C THR A 94 24.09 -13.78 -13.00
N GLY A 95 24.71 -14.93 -13.25
CA GLY A 95 25.53 -15.17 -14.44
C GLY A 95 26.90 -14.46 -14.51
N GLU A 96 27.31 -13.72 -13.48
CA GLU A 96 28.61 -13.02 -13.43
C GLU A 96 29.58 -13.66 -12.42
N TYR A 97 30.69 -14.21 -12.92
CA TYR A 97 31.79 -14.74 -12.11
C TYR A 97 32.57 -13.57 -11.46
N GLY A 98 32.27 -13.29 -10.19
CA GLY A 98 32.97 -12.34 -9.32
C GLY A 98 33.08 -12.89 -7.89
N ASP A 99 33.58 -12.09 -6.95
CA ASP A 99 33.52 -12.44 -5.52
C ASP A 99 32.05 -12.34 -5.07
N ASP A 100 31.33 -13.45 -5.21
CA ASP A 100 29.87 -13.63 -5.15
C ASP A 100 29.18 -12.86 -4.01
N VAL A 101 29.84 -12.76 -2.85
CA VAL A 101 29.33 -12.03 -1.67
C VAL A 101 29.19 -10.53 -1.92
N ILE A 102 30.16 -9.92 -2.59
CA ILE A 102 30.21 -8.47 -2.82
C ILE A 102 29.06 -8.04 -3.73
N VAL A 103 28.75 -8.86 -4.74
CA VAL A 103 27.71 -8.55 -5.73
C VAL A 103 26.32 -8.50 -5.07
N CYS A 104 25.99 -9.49 -4.25
CA CYS A 104 24.71 -9.52 -3.53
C CYS A 104 24.56 -8.31 -2.59
N GLU A 105 25.61 -7.97 -1.84
CA GLU A 105 25.60 -6.83 -0.92
C GLU A 105 25.43 -5.48 -1.66
N GLU A 106 26.09 -5.31 -2.80
CA GLU A 106 25.92 -4.13 -3.67
C GLU A 106 24.49 -4.04 -4.22
N MET A 107 23.91 -5.16 -4.65
CA MET A 107 22.53 -5.23 -5.13
C MET A 107 21.54 -4.83 -4.03
N LEU A 108 21.71 -5.33 -2.81
CA LEU A 108 20.87 -4.94 -1.68
C LEU A 108 21.04 -3.45 -1.35
N ALA A 109 22.27 -2.95 -1.30
CA ALA A 109 22.55 -1.54 -1.02
C ALA A 109 21.87 -0.62 -2.03
N LYS A 110 21.93 -0.95 -3.31
CA LYS A 110 21.23 -0.22 -4.39
C LYS A 110 19.73 -0.16 -4.15
N THR A 111 19.10 -1.29 -3.81
CA THR A 111 17.65 -1.32 -3.52
C THR A 111 17.30 -0.49 -2.30
N LEU A 112 18.03 -0.64 -1.19
CA LEU A 112 17.80 0.14 0.03
C LEU A 112 18.01 1.64 -0.18
N GLU A 113 19.02 2.03 -0.97
CA GLU A 113 19.23 3.42 -1.37
C GLU A 113 18.06 3.95 -2.21
N SER A 114 17.51 3.16 -3.13
CA SER A 114 16.33 3.56 -3.90
C SER A 114 15.11 3.79 -3.00
N ILE A 115 14.91 2.93 -1.99
CA ILE A 115 13.82 3.04 -1.01
C ILE A 115 14.00 4.29 -0.13
N ALA A 116 15.23 4.58 0.30
CA ALA A 116 15.53 5.75 1.12
C ALA A 116 15.34 7.08 0.39
N ASN A 117 15.37 7.06 -0.95
CA ASN A 117 15.28 8.25 -1.80
C ASN A 117 13.90 8.44 -2.46
N ILE A 118 12.84 7.74 -2.01
CA ILE A 118 11.48 8.01 -2.49
C ILE A 118 11.00 9.40 -2.05
N ASP A 119 10.08 9.99 -2.80
CA ASP A 119 9.39 11.24 -2.47
C ASP A 119 8.42 10.99 -1.30
N GLY A 120 8.95 11.00 -0.08
CA GLY A 120 8.21 10.73 1.15
C GLY A 120 9.06 9.95 2.14
N THR A 121 8.41 9.16 2.99
CA THR A 121 9.11 8.35 4.00
C THR A 121 8.52 6.95 4.06
N PRO A 122 9.32 5.90 3.86
CA PRO A 122 8.85 4.54 4.12
C PRO A 122 8.47 4.40 5.59
N SER A 123 7.32 3.79 5.85
CA SER A 123 6.89 3.51 7.23
C SER A 123 7.74 2.41 7.85
N TYR A 124 8.13 1.42 7.05
CA TYR A 124 9.06 0.39 7.47
C TYR A 124 9.78 -0.27 6.29
N VAL A 125 10.93 -0.87 6.56
CA VAL A 125 11.70 -1.69 5.61
C VAL A 125 12.08 -3.01 6.27
N ILE A 126 11.70 -4.11 5.66
CA ILE A 126 12.02 -5.45 6.16
C ILE A 126 12.92 -6.12 5.14
N VAL A 127 14.12 -6.51 5.55
CA VAL A 127 15.03 -7.31 4.72
C VAL A 127 14.89 -8.77 5.14
N ILE A 128 14.56 -9.61 4.18
CA ILE A 128 14.39 -11.05 4.34
C ILE A 128 15.71 -11.69 3.95
N ASN A 129 16.40 -12.28 4.91
CA ASN A 129 17.76 -12.79 4.76
C ASN A 129 17.80 -14.26 5.18
N ASP A 130 18.45 -15.11 4.40
CA ASP A 130 18.63 -16.53 4.68
C ASP A 130 20.05 -16.88 5.16
N ARG A 131 20.96 -15.90 5.17
CA ARG A 131 22.37 -16.09 5.55
C ARG A 131 22.84 -15.12 6.64
N VAL A 132 23.03 -15.65 7.84
CA VAL A 132 23.31 -14.85 9.05
C VAL A 132 24.55 -13.97 8.95
N GLU A 133 25.52 -14.36 8.12
CA GLU A 133 26.77 -13.62 7.88
C GLU A 133 26.53 -12.18 7.37
N HIS A 134 25.46 -11.94 6.62
CA HIS A 134 25.15 -10.61 6.11
C HIS A 134 24.38 -9.73 7.09
N ASN A 135 23.97 -10.25 8.25
CA ASN A 135 23.16 -9.47 9.21
C ASN A 135 23.88 -8.18 9.64
N GLN A 136 25.19 -8.24 9.84
CA GLN A 136 25.96 -7.03 10.19
C GLN A 136 25.89 -6.00 9.06
N PHE A 137 26.14 -6.40 7.81
CA PHE A 137 26.06 -5.52 6.65
C PHE A 137 24.67 -4.88 6.53
N ILE A 138 23.60 -5.67 6.64
CA ILE A 138 22.22 -5.18 6.57
C ILE A 138 21.95 -4.14 7.66
N TRP A 139 22.38 -4.40 8.90
CA TRP A 139 22.25 -3.44 10.01
C TRP A 139 23.00 -2.13 9.74
N GLU A 140 24.22 -2.20 9.20
CA GLU A 140 25.00 -1.02 8.83
C GLU A 140 24.29 -0.21 7.74
N GLN A 141 23.68 -0.87 6.74
CA GLN A 141 22.87 -0.20 5.72
C GLN A 141 21.64 0.49 6.33
N PHE A 142 20.93 -0.19 7.23
CA PHE A 142 19.77 0.40 7.89
C PHE A 142 20.14 1.66 8.68
N PHE A 143 21.22 1.61 9.46
CA PHE A 143 21.67 2.77 10.21
C PHE A 143 22.10 3.92 9.28
N ARG A 144 22.88 3.61 8.24
CA ARG A 144 23.37 4.58 7.24
C ARG A 144 22.25 5.29 6.50
N LEU A 145 21.18 4.57 6.15
CA LEU A 145 20.12 5.05 5.26
C LEU A 145 18.89 5.55 6.00
N PHE A 146 18.50 4.89 7.11
CA PHE A 146 17.24 5.17 7.81
C PHE A 146 17.43 5.63 9.26
N GLY A 147 18.63 5.49 9.85
CA GLY A 147 18.90 5.85 11.25
C GLY A 147 18.65 7.34 11.55
N ASP A 148 19.48 8.21 10.96
CA ASP A 148 19.37 9.67 11.19
C ASP A 148 18.68 10.42 10.05
N LYS A 149 18.71 9.86 8.84
CA LYS A 149 18.25 10.53 7.61
C LYS A 149 16.73 10.51 7.44
N VAL A 150 16.07 9.45 7.90
CA VAL A 150 14.64 9.23 7.69
C VAL A 150 14.00 8.94 9.04
N LYS A 151 13.67 10.02 9.76
CA LYS A 151 13.00 9.90 11.06
C LYS A 151 11.71 9.09 10.86
N ASP A 152 11.48 8.16 11.79
CA ASP A 152 10.28 7.32 11.91
C ASP A 152 10.18 6.08 11.01
N THR A 153 11.16 5.79 10.14
CA THR A 153 11.21 4.50 9.44
C THR A 153 11.65 3.39 10.38
N LYS A 154 10.80 2.37 10.56
CA LYS A 154 11.17 1.14 11.27
C LYS A 154 11.88 0.18 10.35
N TYR A 155 12.79 -0.62 10.87
CA TYR A 155 13.44 -1.63 10.06
C TYR A 155 13.67 -2.92 10.82
N HIS A 156 13.56 -4.03 10.10
CA HIS A 156 13.70 -5.37 10.65
C HIS A 156 14.49 -6.26 9.69
N ILE A 157 15.28 -7.15 10.27
CA ILE A 157 15.83 -8.30 9.54
C ILE A 157 14.94 -9.50 9.91
N VAL A 158 14.38 -10.14 8.89
CA VAL A 158 13.70 -11.43 9.03
C VAL A 158 14.69 -12.49 8.57
N GLN A 159 15.29 -13.18 9.53
CA GLN A 159 16.17 -14.31 9.27
C GLN A 159 15.32 -15.56 8.99
N ILE A 160 15.45 -16.14 7.80
CA ILE A 160 14.89 -17.46 7.48
C ILE A 160 15.98 -18.53 7.60
N GLU A 161 15.63 -19.70 8.13
CA GLU A 161 16.56 -20.84 8.27
C GLU A 161 16.66 -21.67 6.99
N THR A 162 15.62 -21.63 6.15
CA THR A 162 15.55 -22.40 4.90
C THR A 162 14.74 -21.60 3.90
N LYS A 163 15.26 -21.44 2.68
CA LYS A 163 14.53 -20.81 1.58
C LYS A 163 13.25 -21.63 1.32
N PRO A 164 12.05 -21.02 1.40
CA PRO A 164 10.81 -21.73 1.11
C PRO A 164 10.76 -22.12 -0.36
N GLU A 165 10.11 -23.25 -0.68
CA GLU A 165 9.87 -23.67 -2.06
C GLU A 165 9.08 -22.64 -2.86
N LYS A 166 8.20 -21.90 -2.18
CA LYS A 166 7.38 -20.84 -2.76
C LYS A 166 7.80 -19.49 -2.20
N VAL A 167 8.29 -18.63 -3.08
CA VAL A 167 8.74 -17.27 -2.76
C VAL A 167 7.65 -16.44 -2.06
N GLU A 168 6.37 -16.71 -2.33
CA GLU A 168 5.25 -15.98 -1.70
C GLU A 168 5.17 -16.20 -0.19
N GLN A 169 5.72 -17.31 0.32
CA GLN A 169 5.77 -17.60 1.76
C GLN A 169 6.69 -16.63 2.51
N LEU A 170 7.65 -16.00 1.81
CA LEU A 170 8.49 -14.93 2.37
C LEU A 170 7.63 -13.73 2.81
N VAL A 171 6.54 -13.46 2.09
CA VAL A 171 5.58 -12.41 2.43
C VAL A 171 4.86 -12.75 3.75
N ASP A 172 4.43 -14.01 3.93
CA ASP A 172 3.75 -14.45 5.17
C ASP A 172 4.67 -14.31 6.41
N GLU A 173 5.94 -14.70 6.28
CA GLU A 173 6.91 -14.61 7.38
C GLU A 173 7.21 -13.16 7.74
N SER A 174 7.34 -12.30 6.73
CA SER A 174 7.61 -10.87 6.92
C SER A 174 6.40 -10.10 7.45
N PHE A 175 5.19 -10.55 7.15
CA PHE A 175 3.95 -9.84 7.51
C PHE A 175 3.75 -9.66 9.02
N LYS A 176 4.40 -10.48 9.86
CA LYS A 176 4.38 -10.33 11.33
C LYS A 176 4.94 -8.97 11.79
N HIS A 177 5.79 -8.36 10.97
CA HIS A 177 6.43 -7.06 11.24
C HIS A 177 5.79 -5.92 10.43
N ALA A 178 4.78 -6.20 9.61
CA ALA A 178 4.11 -5.21 8.80
C ALA A 178 3.21 -4.28 9.62
N GLU A 179 3.23 -2.99 9.28
CA GLU A 179 2.24 -2.02 9.76
C GLU A 179 1.09 -1.82 8.76
N ASN A 180 0.05 -1.12 9.22
CA ASN A 180 -1.05 -0.67 8.35
C ASN A 180 -0.53 0.24 7.23
N GLY A 181 -1.12 0.09 6.05
CA GLY A 181 -0.76 0.86 4.85
C GLY A 181 -0.66 -0.05 3.63
N TRP A 182 0.15 0.36 2.68
CA TRP A 182 0.54 -0.40 1.51
C TRP A 182 1.82 -1.18 1.78
N ILE A 183 1.94 -2.35 1.17
CA ILE A 183 3.14 -3.18 1.15
C ILE A 183 3.63 -3.25 -0.29
N TYR A 184 4.91 -2.99 -0.47
CA TYR A 184 5.64 -3.19 -1.72
C TYR A 184 6.68 -4.28 -1.50
N THR A 185 6.63 -5.36 -2.29
CA THR A 185 7.65 -6.42 -2.29
C THR A 185 8.65 -6.17 -3.42
N ILE A 186 9.94 -6.38 -3.15
CA ILE A 186 11.01 -6.10 -4.11
C ILE A 186 12.20 -7.05 -3.88
N ASN A 187 12.88 -7.47 -4.94
CA ASN A 187 14.13 -8.21 -4.83
C ASN A 187 15.33 -7.26 -4.69
N SER A 188 16.39 -7.69 -4.01
CA SER A 188 17.67 -6.98 -4.05
C SER A 188 18.18 -6.84 -5.50
N GLY A 189 18.72 -5.67 -5.83
CA GLY A 189 19.15 -5.29 -7.18
C GLY A 189 18.16 -4.42 -7.95
N ASP A 190 16.87 -4.53 -7.62
CA ASP A 190 15.80 -3.72 -8.21
C ASP A 190 15.72 -2.32 -7.57
N THR A 191 15.03 -1.40 -8.24
CA THR A 191 14.83 -0.02 -7.78
C THR A 191 13.36 0.34 -7.70
N VAL A 192 13.00 1.13 -6.69
CA VAL A 192 11.64 1.66 -6.53
C VAL A 192 11.49 2.98 -7.28
N ASP A 193 10.32 3.20 -7.89
CA ASP A 193 9.97 4.52 -8.43
C ASP A 193 9.92 5.56 -7.29
N PRO A 194 10.70 6.65 -7.37
CA PRO A 194 10.68 7.69 -6.33
C PRO A 194 9.29 8.25 -6.04
N LYS A 195 8.39 8.28 -7.04
CA LYS A 195 7.04 8.86 -6.92
C LYS A 195 5.96 7.85 -6.52
N ILE A 196 6.34 6.67 -6.02
CA ILE A 196 5.38 5.59 -5.75
C ILE A 196 4.24 6.02 -4.81
N LEU A 197 4.53 6.81 -3.77
CA LEU A 197 3.52 7.32 -2.84
C LEU A 197 2.55 8.29 -3.51
N GLN A 198 3.05 9.19 -4.37
CA GLN A 198 2.22 10.13 -5.13
C GLN A 198 1.35 9.39 -6.13
N LYS A 199 1.87 8.33 -6.75
CA LYS A 199 1.08 7.48 -7.66
C LYS A 199 -0.06 6.80 -6.92
N ILE A 200 0.21 6.19 -5.76
CA ILE A 200 -0.83 5.60 -4.90
C ILE A 200 -1.85 6.67 -4.51
N GLN A 201 -1.40 7.82 -3.99
CA GLN A 201 -2.26 8.93 -3.58
C GLN A 201 -3.18 9.36 -4.71
N ASN A 202 -2.61 9.60 -5.90
CA ASN A 202 -3.37 10.01 -7.07
C ASN A 202 -4.43 8.97 -7.43
N TYR A 203 -4.06 7.69 -7.48
CA TYR A 203 -4.94 6.60 -7.85
C TYR A 203 -6.09 6.43 -6.86
N VAL A 204 -5.78 6.25 -5.57
CA VAL A 204 -6.77 5.81 -4.57
C VAL A 204 -7.46 6.96 -3.84
N ASN A 205 -6.78 8.09 -3.69
CA ASN A 205 -7.27 9.22 -2.90
C ASN A 205 -7.57 10.46 -3.74
N ILE A 206 -7.09 10.60 -4.98
CA ILE A 206 -7.50 11.75 -5.83
C ILE A 206 -8.56 11.29 -6.81
N LYS A 207 -8.28 10.26 -7.61
CA LYS A 207 -9.20 9.71 -8.61
C LYS A 207 -10.24 8.77 -8.00
N MET A 208 -10.01 8.31 -6.78
CA MET A 208 -10.87 7.35 -6.07
C MET A 208 -11.05 6.04 -6.84
N GLU A 209 -10.05 5.64 -7.62
CA GLU A 209 -10.06 4.37 -8.34
C GLU A 209 -9.99 3.20 -7.36
N LYS A 210 -10.52 2.05 -7.76
CA LYS A 210 -10.50 0.86 -6.92
C LYS A 210 -9.19 0.12 -7.16
N LEU A 211 -8.31 0.15 -6.17
CA LEU A 211 -7.05 -0.59 -6.22
C LEU A 211 -6.97 -1.54 -5.05
N THR A 212 -6.73 -2.81 -5.36
CA THR A 212 -6.54 -3.86 -4.35
C THR A 212 -5.20 -4.58 -4.52
N LEU A 213 -4.66 -4.61 -5.73
CA LEU A 213 -3.38 -5.21 -6.04
C LEU A 213 -2.84 -4.61 -7.35
N VAL A 214 -1.58 -4.19 -7.35
CA VAL A 214 -0.78 -4.10 -8.58
C VAL A 214 0.01 -5.40 -8.68
N LYS A 215 -0.18 -6.11 -9.79
CA LYS A 215 0.47 -7.40 -10.03
C LYS A 215 1.99 -7.20 -10.14
N PRO A 216 2.77 -8.21 -9.70
CA PRO A 216 4.20 -8.22 -9.98
C PRO A 216 4.45 -8.20 -11.49
N ASP A 217 5.56 -7.58 -11.90
CA ASP A 217 6.03 -7.61 -13.29
C ASP A 217 7.12 -8.68 -13.41
N GLY A 218 6.79 -9.82 -14.00
CA GLY A 218 7.69 -10.97 -14.08
C GLY A 218 7.63 -11.87 -12.84
N ASP A 219 8.69 -11.84 -12.01
CA ASP A 219 8.84 -12.69 -10.83
C ASP A 219 7.71 -12.46 -9.81
N VAL A 220 7.19 -13.53 -9.22
CA VAL A 220 6.01 -13.52 -8.34
C VAL A 220 6.24 -12.69 -7.08
N PHE A 221 7.50 -12.53 -6.62
CA PHE A 221 7.82 -11.66 -5.48
C PHE A 221 7.90 -10.19 -5.87
N SER A 222 8.71 -9.85 -6.87
CA SER A 222 9.13 -8.45 -7.05
C SER A 222 8.02 -7.59 -7.66
N SER A 223 7.95 -6.34 -7.19
CA SER A 223 7.01 -5.33 -7.67
C SER A 223 5.54 -5.67 -7.41
N MET A 224 5.21 -6.44 -6.37
CA MET A 224 3.82 -6.58 -5.95
C MET A 224 3.47 -5.43 -4.98
N LEU A 225 2.36 -4.73 -5.24
CA LEU A 225 1.87 -3.64 -4.38
C LEU A 225 0.43 -3.92 -3.93
N PHE A 226 0.20 -3.98 -2.62
CA PHE A 226 -1.11 -4.30 -2.06
C PHE A 226 -1.30 -3.70 -0.67
N PRO A 227 -2.55 -3.46 -0.21
CA PRO A 227 -2.79 -2.94 1.12
C PRO A 227 -2.74 -4.06 2.16
N ALA A 228 -2.04 -3.81 3.27
CA ALA A 228 -1.81 -4.80 4.33
C ALA A 228 -3.10 -5.38 4.93
N PHE A 229 -4.17 -4.58 5.00
CA PHE A 229 -5.45 -5.06 5.54
C PHE A 229 -6.08 -6.17 4.68
N LEU A 230 -5.87 -6.17 3.36
CA LEU A 230 -6.40 -7.23 2.49
C LEU A 230 -5.64 -8.53 2.70
N PHE A 231 -4.32 -8.46 2.85
CA PHE A 231 -3.50 -9.63 3.17
C PHE A 231 -3.95 -10.28 4.48
N LYS A 232 -4.11 -9.47 5.54
CA LYS A 232 -4.67 -9.93 6.83
C LYS A 232 -6.09 -10.47 6.66
N PHE A 233 -6.93 -9.78 5.90
CA PHE A 233 -8.29 -10.21 5.65
C PHE A 233 -8.34 -11.54 4.91
N LEU A 234 -7.45 -11.82 3.95
CA LEU A 234 -7.45 -13.08 3.21
C LEU A 234 -6.64 -14.20 3.87
N ASN A 235 -6.09 -13.95 5.07
CA ASN A 235 -5.19 -14.87 5.78
C ASN A 235 -3.90 -15.18 5.01
N GLY A 236 -3.38 -14.19 4.27
CA GLY A 236 -2.18 -14.33 3.44
C GLY A 236 -2.28 -15.47 2.43
N ASN A 237 -1.22 -16.27 2.33
CA ASN A 237 -1.22 -17.46 1.46
C ASN A 237 -1.85 -18.69 2.11
N ARG A 238 -2.36 -18.59 3.34
CA ARG A 238 -3.02 -19.71 4.04
C ARG A 238 -4.50 -19.77 3.70
N ASN A 239 -5.09 -20.96 3.76
CA ASN A 239 -6.53 -21.10 3.55
C ASN A 239 -7.31 -20.25 4.55
N LYS A 240 -8.41 -19.63 4.09
CA LYS A 240 -9.32 -18.90 4.96
C LYS A 240 -10.71 -19.49 4.83
N ILE A 241 -11.34 -19.73 5.99
CA ILE A 241 -12.76 -20.07 6.09
C ILE A 241 -13.49 -18.82 6.58
N PHE A 242 -14.51 -18.40 5.83
CA PHE A 242 -15.37 -17.29 6.18
C PHE A 242 -16.54 -17.78 7.05
N GLN A 243 -17.20 -16.84 7.74
CA GLN A 243 -18.32 -17.16 8.65
C GLN A 243 -19.51 -17.79 7.93
N ASP A 244 -19.62 -17.58 6.62
CA ASP A 244 -20.66 -18.15 5.75
C ASP A 244 -20.28 -19.53 5.19
N THR A 245 -19.26 -20.19 5.77
CA THR A 245 -18.70 -21.50 5.37
C THR A 245 -18.01 -21.52 4.00
N THR A 246 -17.92 -20.39 3.31
CA THR A 246 -17.10 -20.30 2.11
C THR A 246 -15.62 -20.38 2.49
N SER A 247 -14.81 -20.98 1.63
CA SER A 247 -13.35 -21.00 1.79
C SER A 247 -12.67 -20.34 0.61
N THR A 248 -11.53 -19.71 0.88
CA THR A 248 -10.55 -19.37 -0.15
C THR A 248 -9.32 -20.22 0.06
N GLU A 249 -8.89 -20.87 -1.01
CA GLU A 249 -7.66 -21.67 -1.09
C GLU A 249 -6.67 -20.95 -2.01
N GLY A 250 -5.42 -21.42 -2.04
CA GLY A 250 -4.39 -20.84 -2.91
C GLY A 250 -3.60 -19.69 -2.31
N SER A 251 -2.67 -19.15 -3.10
CA SER A 251 -1.83 -18.02 -2.72
C SER A 251 -2.65 -16.74 -2.59
N PHE A 252 -2.09 -15.73 -1.92
CA PHE A 252 -2.72 -14.42 -1.82
C PHE A 252 -3.04 -13.83 -3.20
N LEU A 253 -2.11 -13.97 -4.15
CA LEU A 253 -2.28 -13.52 -5.53
C LEU A 253 -3.48 -14.20 -6.21
N GLU A 254 -3.55 -15.53 -6.13
CA GLU A 254 -4.66 -16.31 -6.70
C GLU A 254 -6.02 -15.87 -6.13
N LYS A 255 -6.09 -15.69 -4.81
CA LYS A 255 -7.31 -15.21 -4.13
C LYS A 255 -7.73 -13.82 -4.60
N MET A 256 -6.76 -12.92 -4.79
CA MET A 256 -7.02 -11.57 -5.30
C MET A 256 -7.54 -11.60 -6.73
N GLU A 257 -6.95 -12.41 -7.60
CA GLU A 257 -7.40 -12.56 -8.99
C GLU A 257 -8.79 -13.18 -9.10
N GLU A 258 -9.09 -14.18 -8.28
CA GLU A 258 -10.44 -14.76 -8.22
C GLU A 258 -11.49 -13.76 -7.74
N ALA A 259 -11.13 -12.94 -6.74
CA ALA A 259 -12.02 -11.88 -6.25
C ALA A 259 -12.27 -10.82 -7.34
N ASP A 260 -11.24 -10.46 -8.10
CA ASP A 260 -11.34 -9.50 -9.20
C ASP A 260 -12.26 -9.99 -10.31
N LYS A 261 -12.15 -11.27 -10.71
CA LYS A 261 -13.03 -11.89 -11.72
C LYS A 261 -14.52 -11.86 -11.32
N ARG A 262 -14.82 -11.83 -10.02
CA ARG A 262 -16.19 -11.75 -9.49
C ARG A 262 -16.66 -10.31 -9.28
N SER A 263 -15.75 -9.33 -9.35
CA SER A 263 -16.04 -7.92 -9.15
C SER A 263 -16.64 -7.30 -10.42
N PRO A 264 -17.66 -6.43 -10.29
CA PRO A 264 -18.21 -5.70 -11.44
C PRO A 264 -17.27 -4.64 -12.00
N SER A 265 -16.16 -4.35 -11.32
CA SER A 265 -15.15 -3.38 -11.72
C SER A 265 -13.76 -3.95 -11.47
N LYS A 266 -12.83 -3.69 -12.38
CA LYS A 266 -11.43 -4.08 -12.24
C LYS A 266 -10.80 -3.41 -11.01
N THR A 267 -10.12 -4.21 -10.21
CA THR A 267 -9.48 -3.82 -8.93
C THR A 267 -8.07 -4.37 -8.77
N VAL A 268 -7.71 -5.36 -9.60
CA VAL A 268 -6.36 -5.88 -9.77
C VAL A 268 -5.83 -5.38 -11.10
N VAL A 269 -4.69 -4.68 -11.09
CA VAL A 269 -4.14 -3.99 -12.28
C VAL A 269 -2.68 -4.36 -12.52
N THR A 270 -2.20 -4.14 -13.74
CA THR A 270 -0.77 -4.22 -14.06
C THR A 270 -0.04 -2.90 -13.73
N TRP A 271 1.29 -2.92 -13.72
CA TRP A 271 2.09 -1.69 -13.58
C TRP A 271 1.85 -0.69 -14.71
N GLU A 272 1.66 -1.16 -15.95
CA GLU A 272 1.34 -0.31 -17.09
C GLU A 272 0.04 0.47 -16.83
N GLU A 273 -1.01 -0.22 -16.38
CA GLU A 273 -2.31 0.39 -16.07
C GLU A 273 -2.24 1.35 -14.88
N PHE A 274 -1.51 0.95 -13.83
CA PHE A 274 -1.29 1.79 -12.65
C PHE A 274 -0.52 3.07 -13.00
N ASN A 275 0.49 2.97 -13.87
CA ASN A 275 1.32 4.09 -14.29
C ASN A 275 0.65 5.00 -15.33
N ALA A 276 -0.25 4.46 -16.16
CA ALA A 276 -1.00 5.22 -17.15
C ALA A 276 -2.13 6.06 -16.53
N SER A 277 -2.50 5.77 -15.28
CA SER A 277 -3.67 6.33 -14.61
C SER A 277 -3.51 7.80 -14.26
#